data_AF-A0A8T7LAD4-F1
#
_entry.id   AF-A0A8T7LAD4-F1
#
_cell.length_a   1.000
_cell.length_b   1.000
_cell.length_c   1.000
_cell.angle_alpha   90.00
_cell.angle_beta   90.00
_cell.angle_gamma   90.00
#
_symmetry.space_group_name_H-M   'P 1'
#
loop_
_entity.id
_entity.type
_entity.pdbx_description
1 polymer ?
#
loop_
_entity_poly.entity_id
_entity_poly.type
_entity_poly.pdbx_seq_one_letter_code
_entity_poly.pdbx_strand_id
1 'polypeptide(L)'
;MTRQQAGRRSRTRTDRKRGRYIQARPANGKTNDIAFDATLRAAAPYQRRRTKQLAESGMAYAIQKNDLQRKIRVRRTANLILFVVDASWSMAVSERMQATKGAIMSLLTDAYQRRDRVGLIVFQKDRASMVLPPTNSVVLAKKALQSIPVGGKTPLSAGLLLAYDTLKREKALHPDVLPLLILLTDGAGNVSMSSLPPQEEAHRIADLIKEEKIKTVTINMEHVAFDQGLASKLAERMGGPCYALAQLRADTLLQTVKREMGTT
;
A
#
# COMPACT_ATOMS: atom_id res chain seq x y z
N MET A 1 13.19 -15.51 -28.65
CA MET A 1 13.11 -14.17 -28.00
C MET A 1 12.74 -14.33 -26.54
N THR A 2 13.73 -14.32 -25.65
CA THR A 2 13.55 -14.53 -24.21
C THR A 2 13.10 -13.21 -23.57
N ARG A 3 11.87 -13.18 -23.05
CA ARG A 3 11.21 -11.97 -22.53
C ARG A 3 11.97 -11.36 -21.33
N GLN A 4 12.86 -10.42 -21.59
CA GLN A 4 13.52 -9.57 -20.59
C GLN A 4 12.61 -8.39 -20.21
N GLN A 5 11.59 -8.62 -19.39
CA GLN A 5 11.07 -7.55 -18.54
C GLN A 5 10.88 -8.10 -17.13
N ALA A 6 11.87 -7.82 -16.28
CA ALA A 6 11.75 -8.04 -14.85
C ALA A 6 10.63 -7.15 -14.31
N GLY A 7 9.43 -7.73 -14.13
CA GLY A 7 8.25 -7.03 -13.64
C GLY A 7 8.55 -6.07 -12.47
N ARG A 8 8.11 -4.82 -12.65
CA ARG A 8 8.26 -3.62 -11.80
C ARG A 8 7.50 -3.70 -10.46
N ARG A 9 7.46 -4.86 -9.81
CA ARG A 9 6.85 -5.01 -8.49
C ARG A 9 7.86 -4.72 -7.39
N SER A 10 7.42 -4.05 -6.33
CA SER A 10 8.21 -3.85 -5.12
C SER A 10 8.66 -5.20 -4.54
N ARG A 11 9.94 -5.28 -4.20
CA ARG A 11 10.60 -6.50 -3.71
C ARG A 11 10.58 -6.48 -2.19
N THR A 12 9.61 -7.14 -1.57
CA THR A 12 9.53 -7.19 -0.11
C THR A 12 10.21 -8.47 0.39
N ARG A 13 11.05 -8.34 1.42
CA ARG A 13 11.59 -9.49 2.16
C ARG A 13 10.43 -10.17 2.88
N THR A 14 10.39 -11.49 2.84
CA THR A 14 9.37 -12.26 3.55
C THR A 14 10.03 -13.32 4.41
N ASP A 15 9.61 -13.39 5.67
CA ASP A 15 10.00 -14.45 6.60
C ASP A 15 9.15 -15.72 6.44
N ARG A 16 8.18 -15.72 5.51
CA ARG A 16 7.39 -16.90 5.18
C ARG A 16 8.17 -17.79 4.21
N LYS A 17 7.90 -19.11 4.26
CA LYS A 17 8.50 -20.14 3.38
C LYS A 17 8.08 -20.03 1.89
N ARG A 18 7.66 -18.85 1.42
CA ARG A 18 7.20 -18.57 0.05
C ARG A 18 8.02 -17.44 -0.57
N GLY A 19 8.31 -17.52 -1.86
CA GLY A 19 9.13 -16.52 -2.59
C GLY A 19 10.44 -17.07 -3.11
N ARG A 20 11.19 -16.26 -3.86
CA ARG A 20 12.46 -16.66 -4.46
C ARG A 20 13.57 -16.53 -3.41
N TYR A 21 14.29 -17.62 -3.18
CA TYR A 21 15.53 -17.61 -2.39
C TYR A 21 16.58 -16.82 -3.17
N ILE A 22 17.13 -15.78 -2.54
CA ILE A 22 18.09 -14.87 -3.18
C ILE A 22 19.43 -14.79 -2.48
N GLN A 23 19.47 -15.08 -1.17
CA GLN A 23 20.65 -14.94 -0.34
C GLN A 23 20.48 -15.82 0.90
N ALA A 24 21.58 -16.27 1.50
CA ALA A 24 21.60 -16.91 2.81
C ALA A 24 22.26 -15.99 3.86
N ARG A 25 21.84 -16.13 5.12
CA ARG A 25 22.45 -15.44 6.27
C ARG A 25 22.58 -16.40 7.46
N PRO A 26 23.46 -16.12 8.44
CA PRO A 26 23.57 -16.94 9.64
C PRO A 26 22.22 -17.14 10.32
N ALA A 27 21.96 -18.38 10.74
CA ALA A 27 20.69 -18.77 11.34
C ALA A 27 20.50 -18.19 12.75
N ASN A 28 21.59 -17.89 13.47
CA ASN A 28 21.59 -17.33 14.83
C ASN A 28 20.61 -18.08 15.76
N GLY A 29 20.66 -19.41 15.73
CA GLY A 29 19.81 -20.29 16.55
C GLY A 29 18.43 -20.62 15.96
N LYS A 30 18.00 -19.97 14.86
CA LYS A 30 16.74 -20.28 14.19
C LYS A 30 16.89 -21.49 13.26
N THR A 31 16.33 -22.64 13.63
CA THR A 31 16.42 -23.90 12.86
C THR A 31 15.32 -24.05 11.81
N ASN A 32 14.44 -23.06 11.66
CA ASN A 32 13.41 -23.06 10.63
C ASN A 32 13.97 -22.54 9.29
N ASP A 33 13.62 -23.23 8.19
CA ASP A 33 13.89 -22.77 6.81
C ASP A 33 15.39 -22.55 6.47
N ILE A 34 16.20 -23.55 6.85
CA ILE A 34 17.64 -23.63 6.58
C ILE A 34 17.95 -23.64 5.08
N ALA A 35 18.97 -22.86 4.70
CA ALA A 35 19.60 -22.85 3.39
C ALA A 35 20.62 -23.98 3.34
N PHE A 36 20.19 -25.17 2.89
CA PHE A 36 21.03 -26.37 2.86
C PHE A 36 22.33 -26.16 2.08
N ASP A 37 22.23 -25.59 0.87
CA ASP A 37 23.38 -25.27 0.00
C ASP A 37 24.37 -24.32 0.66
N ALA A 38 23.88 -23.27 1.33
CA ALA A 38 24.73 -22.28 1.99
C ALA A 38 25.31 -22.80 3.31
N THR A 39 24.57 -23.64 4.02
CA THR A 39 25.03 -24.31 5.25
C THR A 39 26.16 -25.28 4.94
N LEU A 40 26.03 -26.10 3.89
CA LEU A 40 27.11 -26.97 3.45
C LEU A 40 28.34 -26.16 3.02
N ARG A 41 28.17 -25.09 2.24
CA ARG A 41 29.27 -24.20 1.85
C ARG A 41 29.95 -23.53 3.05
N ALA A 42 29.19 -23.13 4.07
CA ALA A 42 29.74 -22.54 5.30
C ALA A 42 30.54 -23.55 6.12
N ALA A 43 30.08 -24.80 6.18
CA ALA A 43 30.77 -25.89 6.89
C ALA A 43 31.97 -26.47 6.12
N ALA A 44 32.05 -26.27 4.80
CA ALA A 44 33.05 -26.91 3.93
C ALA A 44 34.52 -26.67 4.32
N PRO A 45 34.96 -25.44 4.68
CA PRO A 45 36.35 -25.19 5.04
C PRO A 45 36.81 -25.93 6.31
N TYR A 46 35.86 -26.32 7.17
CA TYR A 46 36.16 -26.91 8.47
C TYR A 46 36.20 -28.44 8.48
N GLN A 47 35.84 -29.11 7.37
CA GLN A 47 35.70 -30.57 7.34
C GLN A 47 36.99 -31.30 7.75
N ARG A 48 38.16 -30.84 7.27
CA ARG A 48 39.47 -31.42 7.64
C ARG A 48 39.81 -31.30 9.13
N ARG A 49 39.32 -30.25 9.79
CA ARG A 49 39.53 -30.03 11.24
C ARG A 49 38.51 -30.79 12.09
N ARG A 50 37.41 -31.27 11.49
CA ARG A 50 36.28 -31.91 12.18
C ARG A 50 36.20 -33.42 11.92
N THR A 51 37.28 -34.07 11.47
CA THR A 51 37.33 -35.51 11.18
C THR A 51 36.95 -36.37 12.39
N LYS A 52 37.35 -35.97 13.60
CA LYS A 52 36.96 -36.67 14.84
C LYS A 52 35.45 -36.61 15.09
N GLN A 53 34.85 -35.42 14.94
CA GLN A 53 33.39 -35.25 15.01
C GLN A 53 32.67 -36.09 13.94
N LEU A 54 33.23 -36.18 12.73
CA LEU A 54 32.69 -36.99 11.65
C LEU A 54 32.64 -38.48 12.05
N ALA A 55 33.76 -39.01 12.56
CA ALA A 55 33.88 -40.39 13.01
C ALA A 55 32.93 -40.71 14.19
N GLU A 56 32.80 -39.80 15.15
CA GLU A 56 31.92 -39.96 16.32
C GLU A 56 30.43 -39.89 15.93
N SER A 57 30.07 -39.00 15.00
CA SER A 57 28.67 -38.81 14.59
C SER A 57 28.18 -39.85 13.57
N GLY A 58 29.10 -40.56 12.89
CA GLY A 58 28.77 -41.46 11.78
C GLY A 58 28.17 -40.77 10.56
N MET A 59 28.23 -39.44 10.49
CA MET A 59 27.64 -38.65 9.40
C MET A 59 28.62 -38.44 8.25
N ALA A 60 28.12 -38.28 7.03
CA ALA A 60 28.96 -37.96 5.87
C ALA A 60 29.52 -36.53 5.88
N TYR A 61 29.00 -35.64 6.73
CA TYR A 61 29.40 -34.22 6.78
C TYR A 61 29.31 -33.65 8.20
N ALA A 62 30.36 -32.97 8.66
CA ALA A 62 30.40 -32.39 10.01
C ALA A 62 29.79 -30.97 10.01
N ILE A 63 28.56 -30.84 10.52
CA ILE A 63 27.82 -29.57 10.63
C ILE A 63 27.72 -29.16 12.10
N GLN A 64 27.95 -27.89 12.39
CA GLN A 64 27.76 -27.26 13.71
C GLN A 64 26.71 -26.15 13.63
N LYS A 65 26.16 -25.75 14.78
CA LYS A 65 25.13 -24.69 14.87
C LYS A 65 25.56 -23.37 14.21
N ASN A 66 26.85 -23.04 14.26
CA ASN A 66 27.40 -21.81 13.68
C ASN A 66 27.47 -21.83 12.15
N ASP A 67 27.46 -23.03 11.53
CA ASP A 67 27.46 -23.14 10.08
C ASP A 67 26.05 -22.96 9.50
N LEU A 68 25.01 -23.12 10.33
CA LEU A 68 23.62 -23.04 9.90
C LEU A 68 23.34 -21.68 9.26
N GLN A 69 22.92 -21.72 8.01
CA GLN A 69 22.44 -20.56 7.27
C GLN A 69 20.93 -20.67 7.06
N ARG A 70 20.22 -19.56 7.13
CA ARG A 70 18.79 -19.47 6.79
C ARG A 70 18.59 -18.85 5.42
N LYS A 71 17.53 -19.27 4.73
CA LYS A 71 17.16 -18.71 3.43
C LYS A 71 16.56 -17.32 3.61
N ILE A 72 17.11 -16.32 2.90
CA ILE A 72 16.46 -15.03 2.70
C ILE A 72 15.70 -15.09 1.39
N ARG A 73 14.37 -14.97 1.49
CA ARG A 73 13.48 -14.92 0.33
C ARG A 73 12.98 -13.51 0.09
N VAL A 74 12.84 -13.18 -1.17
CA VAL A 74 12.11 -11.99 -1.61
C VAL A 74 10.92 -12.45 -2.44
N ARG A 75 9.77 -11.86 -2.16
CA ARG A 75 8.58 -11.99 -2.98
C ARG A 75 8.25 -10.64 -3.61
N ARG A 76 7.73 -10.68 -4.82
CA ARG A 76 7.09 -9.52 -5.45
C ARG A 76 5.69 -9.39 -4.87
N THR A 77 5.52 -8.51 -3.90
CA THR A 77 4.22 -8.18 -3.32
C THR A 77 3.47 -7.26 -4.29
N ALA A 78 2.16 -7.47 -4.40
CA ALA A 78 1.26 -6.53 -5.07
C ALA A 78 0.80 -5.49 -4.05
N ASN A 79 0.73 -4.22 -4.45
CA ASN A 79 0.17 -3.17 -3.61
C ASN A 79 -1.36 -3.21 -3.68
N LEU A 80 -2.02 -2.70 -2.65
CA LEU A 80 -3.43 -2.32 -2.69
C LEU A 80 -3.49 -0.80 -2.62
N ILE A 81 -3.97 -0.17 -3.68
CA ILE A 81 -4.20 1.26 -3.71
C ILE A 81 -5.71 1.48 -3.53
N LEU A 82 -6.11 2.15 -2.46
CA LEU A 82 -7.51 2.51 -2.23
C LEU A 82 -7.66 4.02 -2.40
N PHE A 83 -8.39 4.41 -3.45
CA PHE A 83 -8.77 5.80 -3.65
C PHE A 83 -10.03 6.10 -2.84
N VAL A 84 -10.00 7.21 -2.11
CA VAL A 84 -11.18 7.76 -1.45
C VAL A 84 -11.33 9.18 -1.96
N VAL A 85 -12.41 9.42 -2.72
CA VAL A 85 -12.60 10.65 -3.47
C VAL A 85 -13.82 11.38 -2.94
N ASP A 86 -13.62 12.65 -2.63
CA ASP A 86 -14.69 13.61 -2.41
C ASP A 86 -15.28 14.07 -3.75
N ALA A 87 -16.58 13.82 -3.94
CA ALA A 87 -17.31 14.21 -5.14
C ALA A 87 -18.24 15.43 -4.95
N SER A 88 -18.09 16.19 -3.86
CA SER A 88 -18.83 17.44 -3.62
C SER A 88 -18.49 18.54 -4.67
N TRP A 89 -19.44 19.42 -5.02
CA TRP A 89 -19.33 20.39 -6.15
C TRP A 89 -19.41 21.87 -5.79
N SER A 90 -18.72 22.68 -6.60
CA SER A 90 -19.18 23.99 -7.11
C SER A 90 -18.83 24.14 -8.61
N MET A 91 -19.46 25.07 -9.37
CA MET A 91 -19.36 25.17 -10.86
C MET A 91 -17.93 25.36 -11.42
N ALA A 92 -16.97 25.87 -10.65
CA ALA A 92 -15.56 26.05 -11.06
C ALA A 92 -14.73 24.73 -11.04
N VAL A 93 -15.35 23.61 -10.67
CA VAL A 93 -14.71 22.32 -10.34
C VAL A 93 -14.79 21.30 -11.50
N SER A 94 -15.56 21.58 -12.56
CA SER A 94 -15.72 20.65 -13.70
C SER A 94 -14.38 20.29 -14.38
N GLU A 95 -13.53 21.28 -14.66
CA GLU A 95 -12.19 21.07 -15.23
C GLU A 95 -11.24 20.35 -14.25
N ARG A 96 -11.32 20.69 -12.96
CA ARG A 96 -10.47 20.06 -11.92
C ARG A 96 -10.85 18.60 -11.67
N MET A 97 -12.13 18.28 -11.75
CA MET A 97 -12.63 16.91 -11.66
C MET A 97 -12.23 16.10 -12.90
N GLN A 98 -12.25 16.70 -14.09
CA GLN A 98 -11.71 16.06 -15.30
C GLN A 98 -10.21 15.78 -15.16
N ALA A 99 -9.43 16.74 -14.67
CA ALA A 99 -8.00 16.56 -14.39
C ALA A 99 -7.75 15.46 -13.35
N THR A 100 -8.55 15.42 -12.28
CA THR A 100 -8.48 14.41 -11.21
C THR A 100 -8.83 13.01 -11.74
N LYS A 101 -9.91 12.87 -12.52
CA LYS A 101 -10.27 11.61 -13.19
C LYS A 101 -9.15 11.15 -14.12
N GLY A 102 -8.52 12.06 -14.86
CA GLY A 102 -7.34 11.78 -15.68
C GLY A 102 -6.14 11.28 -14.87
N ALA A 103 -5.83 11.93 -13.75
CA ALA A 103 -4.72 11.54 -12.87
C ALA A 103 -4.97 10.17 -12.20
N ILE A 104 -6.18 9.92 -11.70
CA ILE A 104 -6.56 8.61 -11.14
C ILE A 104 -6.49 7.54 -12.24
N MET A 105 -6.98 7.81 -13.45
CA MET A 105 -6.89 6.86 -14.58
C MET A 105 -5.44 6.50 -14.94
N SER A 106 -4.54 7.49 -14.94
CA SER A 106 -3.11 7.27 -15.15
C SER A 106 -2.51 6.40 -14.05
N LEU A 107 -2.86 6.64 -12.78
CA LEU A 107 -2.46 5.77 -11.67
C LEU A 107 -3.01 4.34 -11.79
N LEU A 108 -4.28 4.18 -12.16
CA LEU A 108 -4.88 2.87 -12.39
C LEU A 108 -4.14 2.09 -13.47
N THR A 109 -3.76 2.79 -14.54
CA THR A 109 -3.04 2.19 -15.67
C THR A 109 -1.64 1.72 -15.24
N ASP A 110 -0.90 2.48 -14.43
CA ASP A 110 0.41 2.04 -13.88
C ASP A 110 0.25 0.92 -12.86
N ALA A 111 -0.75 1.02 -11.96
CA ALA A 111 -1.08 -0.02 -10.99
C ALA A 111 -1.36 -1.35 -11.69
N TYR A 112 -2.06 -1.33 -12.82
CA TYR A 112 -2.28 -2.52 -13.64
C TYR A 112 -0.99 -3.10 -14.23
N GLN A 113 -0.10 -2.26 -14.77
CA GLN A 113 1.19 -2.74 -15.28
C GLN A 113 2.01 -3.45 -14.19
N ARG A 114 1.87 -3.00 -12.94
CA ARG A 114 2.50 -3.61 -11.76
C ARG A 114 1.70 -4.79 -11.19
N ARG A 115 0.49 -5.02 -11.71
CA ARG A 115 -0.49 -5.99 -11.22
C ARG A 115 -0.79 -5.78 -9.74
N ASP A 116 -0.96 -4.51 -9.38
CA ASP A 116 -1.45 -4.04 -8.09
C ASP A 116 -2.99 -4.10 -8.08
N ARG A 117 -3.58 -4.17 -6.90
CA ARG A 117 -5.03 -4.10 -6.72
C ARG A 117 -5.44 -2.66 -6.49
N VAL A 118 -6.60 -2.30 -7.02
CA VAL A 118 -7.15 -0.97 -6.85
C VAL A 118 -8.60 -1.02 -6.41
N GLY A 119 -8.94 -0.22 -5.41
CA GLY A 119 -10.31 0.09 -5.03
C GLY A 119 -10.61 1.58 -5.14
N LEU A 120 -11.89 1.90 -5.21
CA LEU A 120 -12.40 3.27 -5.25
C LEU A 120 -13.62 3.39 -4.35
N ILE A 121 -13.53 4.31 -3.40
CA ILE A 121 -14.63 4.79 -2.59
C ILE A 121 -14.91 6.23 -3.00
N VAL A 122 -16.18 6.55 -3.18
CA VAL A 122 -16.64 7.91 -3.43
C VAL A 122 -17.68 8.25 -2.37
N PHE A 123 -17.54 9.41 -1.77
CA PHE A 123 -18.54 9.95 -0.86
C PHE A 123 -19.18 11.20 -1.46
N GLN A 124 -20.51 11.25 -1.37
CA GLN A 124 -21.34 12.32 -1.91
C GLN A 124 -22.66 12.40 -1.15
N LYS A 125 -23.28 13.58 -1.13
CA LYS A 125 -24.55 13.82 -0.43
C LYS A 125 -24.42 13.42 1.05
N ASP A 126 -25.16 12.41 1.48
CA ASP A 126 -25.28 11.91 2.84
C ASP A 126 -24.65 10.53 3.03
N ARG A 127 -23.96 9.98 2.02
CA ARG A 127 -23.43 8.62 2.06
C ARG A 127 -22.06 8.44 1.40
N ALA A 128 -21.30 7.47 1.92
CA ALA A 128 -20.10 6.93 1.28
C ALA A 128 -20.43 5.61 0.56
N SER A 129 -19.87 5.40 -0.62
CA SER A 129 -20.14 4.21 -1.44
C SER A 129 -18.88 3.63 -2.05
N MET A 130 -18.78 2.30 -2.04
CA MET A 130 -17.72 1.57 -2.73
C MET A 130 -18.08 1.44 -4.21
N VAL A 131 -17.48 2.29 -5.04
CA VAL A 131 -17.71 2.32 -6.49
C VAL A 131 -16.93 1.19 -7.18
N LEU A 132 -15.73 0.87 -6.66
CA LEU A 132 -14.92 -0.24 -7.14
C LEU A 132 -14.35 -1.02 -5.94
N PRO A 133 -14.81 -2.27 -5.71
CA PRO A 133 -14.15 -3.16 -4.78
C PRO A 133 -12.70 -3.43 -5.21
N PRO A 134 -11.75 -3.62 -4.27
CA PRO A 134 -10.36 -3.92 -4.57
C PRO A 134 -10.14 -5.02 -5.63
N THR A 135 -9.80 -4.62 -6.85
CA THR A 135 -9.68 -5.51 -8.02
C THR A 135 -8.38 -5.29 -8.78
N ASN A 136 -7.95 -6.30 -9.53
CA ASN A 136 -6.85 -6.20 -10.50
C ASN A 136 -7.35 -5.93 -11.93
N SER A 137 -8.68 -5.80 -12.13
CA SER A 137 -9.29 -5.59 -13.44
C SER A 137 -9.33 -4.12 -13.83
N VAL A 138 -8.54 -3.75 -14.85
CA VAL A 138 -8.56 -2.40 -15.44
C VAL A 138 -9.91 -2.08 -16.06
N VAL A 139 -10.56 -3.06 -16.68
CA VAL A 139 -11.82 -2.83 -17.38
C VAL A 139 -12.89 -2.39 -16.39
N LEU A 140 -12.99 -3.06 -15.24
CA LEU A 140 -13.90 -2.67 -14.17
C LEU A 140 -13.55 -1.30 -13.60
N ALA A 141 -12.26 -1.05 -13.37
CA ALA A 141 -11.80 0.22 -12.81
C ALA A 141 -12.05 1.41 -13.76
N LYS A 142 -11.83 1.23 -15.07
CA LYS A 142 -12.10 2.24 -16.10
C LYS A 142 -13.59 2.57 -16.19
N LYS A 143 -14.45 1.54 -16.18
CA LYS A 143 -15.91 1.72 -16.17
C LYS A 143 -16.37 2.47 -14.92
N ALA A 144 -15.87 2.08 -13.74
CA ALA A 144 -16.18 2.73 -12.46
C ALA A 144 -15.82 4.22 -12.46
N LEU A 145 -14.67 4.61 -13.01
CA LEU A 145 -14.26 6.03 -13.10
C LEU A 145 -15.12 6.86 -14.06
N GLN A 146 -15.57 6.27 -15.17
CA GLN A 146 -16.43 6.96 -16.14
C GLN A 146 -17.79 7.32 -15.52
N SER A 147 -18.30 6.45 -14.66
CA SER A 147 -19.61 6.61 -14.02
C SER A 147 -19.57 7.26 -12.63
N ILE A 148 -18.46 7.89 -12.21
CA ILE A 148 -18.42 8.59 -10.92
C ILE A 148 -19.47 9.70 -10.94
N PRO A 149 -20.51 9.62 -10.08
CA PRO A 149 -21.49 10.67 -9.92
C PRO A 149 -20.81 11.88 -9.28
N VAL A 150 -21.28 13.07 -9.62
CA VAL A 150 -20.63 14.30 -9.19
C VAL A 150 -21.68 15.26 -8.62
N GLY A 151 -21.47 15.73 -7.39
CA GLY A 151 -22.32 16.69 -6.68
C GLY A 151 -22.84 16.21 -5.31
N GLY A 152 -23.12 17.15 -4.42
CA GLY A 152 -23.72 16.91 -3.10
C GLY A 152 -22.85 17.37 -1.93
N LYS A 153 -23.32 17.09 -0.70
CA LYS A 153 -22.59 17.32 0.57
C LYS A 153 -21.44 16.31 0.76
N THR A 154 -20.64 16.54 1.80
CA THR A 154 -19.35 15.85 2.07
C THR A 154 -19.39 15.03 3.37
N PRO A 155 -19.79 13.74 3.32
CA PRO A 155 -19.77 12.85 4.48
C PRO A 155 -18.39 12.19 4.63
N LEU A 156 -17.39 13.03 4.95
CA LEU A 156 -15.98 12.65 5.04
C LEU A 156 -15.72 11.52 6.05
N SER A 157 -16.33 11.59 7.23
CA SER A 157 -16.17 10.57 8.28
C SER A 157 -16.67 9.20 7.80
N ALA A 158 -17.82 9.14 7.11
CA ALA A 158 -18.32 7.90 6.52
C ALA A 158 -17.39 7.33 5.45
N GLY A 159 -16.79 8.20 4.63
CA GLY A 159 -15.80 7.80 3.61
C GLY A 159 -14.55 7.17 4.24
N LEU A 160 -14.02 7.82 5.28
CA LEU A 160 -12.84 7.33 6.00
C LEU A 160 -13.11 6.02 6.75
N LEU A 161 -14.29 5.88 7.37
CA LEU A 161 -14.65 4.65 8.08
C LEU A 161 -14.77 3.46 7.13
N LEU A 162 -15.47 3.66 6.00
CA LEU A 162 -15.58 2.63 4.96
C LEU A 162 -14.20 2.24 4.41
N ALA A 163 -13.29 3.20 4.27
CA ALA A 163 -11.93 2.94 3.84
C ALA A 163 -11.14 2.13 4.87
N TYR A 164 -11.21 2.50 6.16
CA TYR A 164 -10.60 1.77 7.26
C TYR A 164 -11.06 0.30 7.29
N ASP A 165 -12.37 0.05 7.25
CA ASP A 165 -12.93 -1.29 7.28
C ASP A 165 -12.53 -2.13 6.06
N THR A 166 -12.51 -1.50 4.89
CA THR A 166 -12.08 -2.15 3.63
C THR A 166 -10.61 -2.56 3.71
N LEU A 167 -9.72 -1.67 4.16
CA LEU A 167 -8.30 -1.96 4.26
C LEU A 167 -8.01 -3.01 5.33
N LYS A 168 -8.71 -2.97 6.46
CA LYS A 168 -8.59 -3.98 7.53
C LYS A 168 -8.99 -5.37 7.04
N ARG A 169 -10.10 -5.47 6.32
CA ARG A 169 -10.57 -6.72 5.69
C ARG A 169 -9.57 -7.24 4.66
N GLU A 170 -9.09 -6.37 3.78
CA GLU A 170 -8.14 -6.74 2.73
C GLU A 170 -6.78 -7.17 3.29
N LYS A 171 -6.30 -6.53 4.35
CA LYS A 171 -5.07 -6.92 5.07
C LYS A 171 -5.23 -8.30 5.74
N ALA A 172 -6.41 -8.64 6.25
CA ALA A 172 -6.69 -9.97 6.80
C ALA A 172 -6.75 -11.05 5.71
N LEU A 173 -7.42 -10.79 4.58
CA LEU A 173 -7.53 -11.72 3.45
C LEU A 173 -6.21 -11.87 2.70
N HIS A 174 -5.42 -10.80 2.61
CA HIS A 174 -4.17 -10.73 1.87
C HIS A 174 -3.06 -10.09 2.72
N PRO A 175 -2.50 -10.82 3.71
CA PRO A 175 -1.50 -10.27 4.64
C PRO A 175 -0.20 -9.82 4.00
N ASP A 176 0.06 -10.32 2.78
CA ASP A 176 1.28 -10.00 2.05
C ASP A 176 1.14 -8.72 1.21
N VAL A 177 -0.04 -8.11 1.12
CA VAL A 177 -0.33 -6.91 0.33
C VAL A 177 -0.05 -5.66 1.16
N LEU A 178 0.60 -4.67 0.54
CA LEU A 178 0.87 -3.38 1.20
C LEU A 178 -0.24 -2.38 0.84
N PRO A 179 -1.08 -1.95 1.80
CA PRO A 179 -2.12 -0.97 1.55
C PRO A 179 -1.55 0.45 1.48
N LEU A 180 -2.05 1.21 0.51
CA LEU A 180 -1.87 2.64 0.34
C LEU A 180 -3.26 3.27 0.21
N LEU A 181 -3.60 4.19 1.11
CA LEU A 181 -4.79 5.02 1.05
C LEU A 181 -4.44 6.33 0.34
N ILE A 182 -5.17 6.68 -0.71
CA ILE A 182 -5.06 7.98 -1.38
C ILE A 182 -6.38 8.72 -1.17
N LEU A 183 -6.35 9.78 -0.36
CA LEU A 183 -7.50 10.61 -0.04
C LEU A 183 -7.48 11.88 -0.89
N LEU A 184 -8.59 12.18 -1.58
CA LEU A 184 -8.79 13.40 -2.34
C LEU A 184 -9.97 14.15 -1.71
N THR A 185 -9.72 15.29 -1.07
CA THR A 185 -10.74 16.08 -0.36
C THR A 185 -10.26 17.51 -0.15
N ASP A 186 -11.19 18.43 0.09
CA ASP A 186 -10.94 19.75 0.69
C ASP A 186 -10.75 19.67 2.23
N GLY A 187 -11.13 18.53 2.82
CA GLY A 187 -11.05 18.28 4.25
C GLY A 187 -12.25 18.82 5.03
N ALA A 188 -13.28 19.35 4.37
CA ALA A 188 -14.47 19.90 5.03
C ALA A 188 -15.54 18.81 5.27
N GLY A 189 -15.54 18.21 6.46
CA GLY A 189 -16.62 17.33 6.90
C GLY A 189 -17.91 18.11 7.19
N ASN A 190 -18.96 17.87 6.39
CA ASN A 190 -20.23 18.60 6.50
C ASN A 190 -21.40 17.73 7.01
N VAL A 191 -21.17 16.43 7.19
CA VAL A 191 -22.16 15.44 7.63
C VAL A 191 -21.50 14.50 8.63
N SER A 192 -22.11 14.35 9.82
CA SER A 192 -21.67 13.40 10.84
C SER A 192 -22.48 12.10 10.75
N MET A 193 -21.88 10.99 11.16
CA MET A 193 -22.56 9.71 11.34
C MET A 193 -23.15 9.56 12.76
N SER A 194 -22.69 10.38 13.69
CA SER A 194 -23.08 10.38 15.10
C SER A 194 -23.46 11.78 15.57
N SER A 195 -23.72 11.94 16.87
CA SER A 195 -23.95 13.24 17.52
C SER A 195 -22.68 14.08 17.67
N LEU A 196 -21.51 13.57 17.26
CA LEU A 196 -20.25 14.31 17.31
C LEU A 196 -20.16 15.31 16.16
N PRO A 197 -19.38 16.40 16.33
CA PRO A 197 -19.02 17.28 15.22
C PRO A 197 -18.36 16.47 14.08
N PRO A 198 -18.78 16.65 12.81
CA PRO A 198 -18.28 15.86 11.68
C PRO A 198 -16.75 15.84 11.56
N GLN A 199 -16.09 16.96 11.89
CA GLN A 199 -14.64 17.07 11.82
C GLN A 199 -13.92 16.32 12.93
N GLU A 200 -14.46 16.33 14.15
CA GLU A 200 -13.92 15.53 15.24
C GLU A 200 -14.04 14.03 14.94
N GLU A 201 -15.16 13.62 14.34
CA GLU A 201 -15.39 12.25 13.93
C GLU A 201 -14.39 11.80 12.85
N ALA A 202 -14.17 12.64 11.83
CA ALA A 202 -13.16 12.38 10.79
C ALA A 202 -11.74 12.27 11.39
N HIS A 203 -11.40 13.12 12.38
CA HIS A 203 -10.12 13.07 13.08
C HIS A 203 -9.92 11.78 13.87
N ARG A 204 -10.94 11.31 14.60
CA ARG A 204 -10.84 10.03 15.33
C ARG A 204 -10.59 8.85 14.38
N ILE A 205 -11.24 8.84 13.22
CA ILE A 205 -11.03 7.77 12.23
C ILE A 205 -9.64 7.88 11.59
N ALA A 206 -9.14 9.10 11.34
CA ALA A 206 -7.77 9.31 10.87
C ALA A 206 -6.74 8.74 11.85
N ASP A 207 -6.96 8.92 13.15
CA ASP A 207 -6.08 8.37 14.20
C ASP A 207 -6.10 6.82 14.16
N LEU A 208 -7.26 6.18 13.97
CA LEU A 208 -7.37 4.71 13.80
C LEU A 208 -6.60 4.20 12.57
N ILE A 209 -6.64 4.94 11.46
CA ILE A 209 -5.89 4.60 10.23
C ILE A 209 -4.38 4.63 10.49
N LYS A 210 -3.90 5.63 11.26
CA LYS A 210 -2.50 5.75 11.67
C LYS A 210 -2.04 4.63 12.59
N GLU A 211 -2.87 4.24 13.56
CA GLU A 211 -2.59 3.12 14.47
C GLU A 211 -2.41 1.79 13.72
N GLU A 212 -3.16 1.58 12.64
CA GLU A 212 -3.03 0.41 11.75
C GLU A 212 -1.77 0.42 10.86
N LYS A 213 -0.99 1.52 10.92
CA LYS A 213 0.24 1.76 10.14
C LYS A 213 0.00 1.67 8.64
N ILE A 214 -1.16 2.13 8.18
CA ILE A 214 -1.52 2.21 6.77
C ILE A 214 -0.79 3.41 6.16
N LYS A 215 -0.12 3.23 5.02
CA LYS A 215 0.46 4.37 4.31
C LYS A 215 -0.66 5.21 3.72
N THR A 216 -0.61 6.52 3.93
CA THR A 216 -1.64 7.46 3.45
C THR A 216 -0.99 8.57 2.63
N VAL A 217 -1.70 9.06 1.61
CA VAL A 217 -1.36 10.27 0.87
C VAL A 217 -2.63 11.08 0.73
N THR A 218 -2.60 12.33 1.17
CA THR A 218 -3.74 13.25 1.04
C THR A 218 -3.48 14.24 -0.08
N ILE A 219 -4.52 14.53 -0.84
CA ILE A 219 -4.52 15.45 -1.96
C ILE A 219 -5.57 16.50 -1.64
N ASN A 220 -5.10 17.70 -1.33
CA ASN A 220 -5.96 18.85 -1.13
C ASN A 220 -6.55 19.31 -2.47
N MET A 221 -7.88 19.29 -2.56
CA MET A 221 -8.63 19.72 -3.74
C MET A 221 -8.92 21.23 -3.75
N GLU A 222 -8.70 21.93 -2.64
CA GLU A 222 -8.82 23.39 -2.58
C GLU A 222 -7.65 24.09 -3.30
N HIS A 223 -7.94 25.29 -3.79
CA HIS A 223 -6.90 26.16 -4.31
C HIS A 223 -6.10 26.72 -3.12
N VAL A 224 -4.78 26.84 -3.25
CA VAL A 224 -3.88 27.31 -2.16
C VAL A 224 -4.31 28.66 -1.57
N ALA A 225 -4.95 29.51 -2.38
CA ALA A 225 -5.47 30.81 -1.94
C ALA A 225 -6.70 30.73 -1.00
N PHE A 226 -7.42 29.61 -0.99
CA PHE A 226 -8.62 29.39 -0.17
C PHE A 226 -8.42 28.26 0.87
N ASP A 227 -7.22 27.67 0.91
CA ASP A 227 -6.92 26.53 1.77
C ASP A 227 -6.97 26.91 3.25
N GLN A 228 -7.93 26.33 3.97
CA GLN A 228 -8.08 26.51 5.42
C GLN A 228 -7.19 25.56 6.24
N GLY A 229 -6.39 24.72 5.57
CA GLY A 229 -5.49 23.75 6.18
C GLY A 229 -6.17 22.49 6.71
N LEU A 230 -7.46 22.27 6.40
CA LEU A 230 -8.24 21.14 6.90
C LEU A 230 -7.71 19.80 6.37
N ALA A 231 -7.48 19.70 5.06
CA ALA A 231 -6.89 18.51 4.44
C ALA A 231 -5.47 18.22 4.98
N SER A 232 -4.67 19.25 5.26
CA SER A 232 -3.33 19.11 5.84
C SER A 232 -3.37 18.53 7.25
N LYS A 233 -4.23 19.08 8.13
CA LYS A 233 -4.45 18.55 9.50
C LYS A 233 -4.91 17.09 9.48
N LEU A 234 -5.78 16.74 8.54
CA LEU A 234 -6.25 15.36 8.40
C LEU A 234 -5.12 14.42 7.96
N ALA A 235 -4.27 14.85 7.01
CA ALA A 235 -3.11 14.09 6.56
C ALA A 235 -2.11 13.84 7.71
N GLU A 236 -1.83 14.86 8.52
CA GLU A 236 -0.95 14.76 9.68
C GLU A 236 -1.47 13.72 10.71
N ARG A 237 -2.78 13.75 10.99
CA ARG A 237 -3.43 12.75 11.85
C ARG A 237 -3.37 11.34 11.29
N MET A 238 -3.54 11.18 9.98
CA MET A 238 -3.34 9.89 9.30
C MET A 238 -1.85 9.48 9.18
N GLY A 239 -0.91 10.36 9.54
CA GLY A 239 0.53 10.09 9.46
C GLY A 239 1.11 10.10 8.04
N GLY A 240 0.49 10.82 7.10
CA GLY A 240 0.90 10.90 5.70
C GLY A 240 1.07 12.33 5.19
N PRO A 241 1.73 12.51 4.02
CA PRO A 241 1.89 13.82 3.40
C PRO A 241 0.57 14.35 2.82
N CYS A 242 0.48 15.68 2.74
CA CYS A 242 -0.56 16.41 2.02
C CYS A 242 0.05 17.13 0.81
N TYR A 243 -0.59 17.04 -0.35
CA TYR A 243 -0.17 17.72 -1.59
C TYR A 243 -1.33 18.52 -2.17
N ALA A 244 -1.04 19.66 -2.81
CA ALA A 244 -2.05 20.43 -3.51
C ALA A 244 -2.36 19.83 -4.89
N LEU A 245 -3.61 19.94 -5.35
CA LEU A 245 -4.03 19.47 -6.68
C LEU A 245 -3.22 20.09 -7.84
N ALA A 246 -2.74 21.33 -7.70
CA ALA A 246 -1.89 21.98 -8.71
C ALA A 246 -0.51 21.31 -8.87
N GLN A 247 0.00 20.67 -7.82
CA GLN A 247 1.26 19.92 -7.84
C GLN A 247 1.11 18.52 -8.46
N LEU A 248 -0.12 18.20 -8.88
CA LEU A 248 -0.60 16.87 -9.21
C LEU A 248 -0.69 16.67 -10.72
N ARG A 249 0.28 17.21 -11.48
CA ARG A 249 0.50 16.74 -12.85
C ARG A 249 0.58 15.21 -12.77
N ALA A 250 -0.14 14.51 -13.63
CA ALA A 250 -0.38 13.06 -13.49
C ALA A 250 0.92 12.24 -13.30
N ASP A 251 2.02 12.71 -13.90
CA ASP A 251 3.37 12.15 -13.74
C ASP A 251 3.93 12.31 -12.32
N THR A 252 3.69 13.44 -11.67
CA THR A 252 4.17 13.78 -10.32
C THR A 252 3.45 12.97 -9.26
N LEU A 253 2.12 12.81 -9.35
CA LEU A 253 1.35 11.96 -8.43
C LEU A 253 1.85 10.52 -8.46
N LEU A 254 2.07 10.01 -9.66
CA LEU A 254 2.57 8.68 -9.92
C LEU A 254 4.00 8.49 -9.42
N GLN A 255 4.86 9.51 -9.50
CA GLN A 255 6.18 9.50 -8.87
C GLN A 255 6.11 9.55 -7.35
N THR A 256 5.24 10.37 -6.76
CA THR A 256 5.03 10.45 -5.32
C THR A 256 4.53 9.12 -4.77
N VAL A 257 3.48 8.55 -5.37
CA VAL A 257 2.98 7.21 -5.02
C VAL A 257 4.10 6.16 -5.18
N LYS A 258 4.92 6.23 -6.23
CA LYS A 258 6.08 5.33 -6.39
C LYS A 258 7.14 5.51 -5.31
N ARG A 259 7.41 6.74 -4.86
CA ARG A 259 8.35 7.03 -3.78
C ARG A 259 7.85 6.44 -2.47
N GLU A 260 6.58 6.64 -2.16
CA GLU A 260 5.96 6.12 -0.94
C GLU A 260 5.77 4.58 -0.97
N MET A 261 5.59 3.98 -2.15
CA MET A 261 5.55 2.52 -2.33
C MET A 261 6.95 1.87 -2.47
N GLY A 262 8.00 2.66 -2.71
CA GLY A 262 9.35 2.20 -3.08
C GLY A 262 10.37 2.21 -1.95
N THR A 263 10.08 2.83 -0.80
CA THR A 263 10.94 2.82 0.38
C THR A 263 10.79 1.52 1.19
N THR A 264 11.54 0.48 0.79
CA THR A 264 12.31 -0.43 1.68
C THR A 264 13.28 -1.31 0.90
#